data_AF-A0AAW9WHD6-F1
#
_entry.id   AF-A0AAW9WHD6-F1
#
_cell.length_a   1.000
_cell.length_b   1.000
_cell.length_c   1.000
_cell.angle_alpha   90.00
_cell.angle_beta   90.00
_cell.angle_gamma   90.00
#
_symmetry.space_group_name_H-M   'P 1'
#
loop_
_entity.id
_entity.type
_entity.pdbx_description
1 polymer ?
#
loop_
_entity_poly.entity_id
_entity_poly.type
_entity_poly.pdbx_seq_one_letter_code
_entity_poly.pdbx_strand_id
1 'polypeptide(L)'
;MKYVCTVISVADISAARKFYEELFGVEVYQDYGRNIAFTCGLALQQDFDWLVSIPKEKVLKKSNNAEIVFEEQDFDGFLNKLKAYSDIEYLGEVIEHSWGQRVIRFYDLDEHLIEVGEDMQMVVKRFLASGMTMEEVSSKMDVSIEDLTKLLNS
;
A
#
# COMPACT_ATOMS: atom_id res chain seq x y z
N MET A 1 10.54 -2.42 -23.46
CA MET A 1 10.16 -1.49 -22.37
C MET A 1 10.24 -2.25 -21.06
N LYS A 2 10.73 -1.65 -19.98
CA LYS A 2 10.82 -2.29 -18.65
C LYS A 2 10.18 -1.36 -17.61
N TYR A 3 9.24 -1.86 -16.82
CA TYR A 3 8.73 -1.16 -15.64
C TYR A 3 9.78 -1.20 -14.53
N VAL A 4 10.00 -0.06 -13.87
CA VAL A 4 11.06 0.09 -12.85
C VAL A 4 10.46 0.40 -11.48
N CYS A 5 9.68 1.48 -11.38
CA CYS A 5 9.04 1.90 -10.13
C CYS A 5 7.88 2.85 -10.41
N THR A 6 7.07 3.10 -9.39
CA THR A 6 6.14 4.23 -9.33
C THR A 6 6.74 5.34 -8.50
N VAL A 7 6.70 6.58 -9.00
CA VAL A 7 7.26 7.76 -8.33
C VAL A 7 6.11 8.65 -7.84
N ILE A 8 6.13 9.02 -6.56
CA ILE A 8 5.17 9.97 -5.97
C ILE A 8 5.86 11.26 -5.53
N SER A 9 5.12 12.37 -5.57
CA SER A 9 5.60 13.70 -5.18
C SER A 9 5.56 13.89 -3.67
N VAL A 10 6.68 14.24 -3.04
CA VAL A 10 6.71 14.55 -1.60
C VAL A 10 7.27 15.94 -1.32
N ALA A 11 6.78 16.60 -0.28
CA ALA A 11 7.23 17.95 0.08
C ALA A 11 8.58 17.93 0.80
N ASP A 12 8.79 16.96 1.68
CA ASP A 12 10.03 16.76 2.44
C ASP A 12 10.48 15.30 2.31
N ILE A 13 11.56 15.08 1.55
CA ILE A 13 12.08 13.75 1.24
C ILE A 13 12.54 13.00 2.50
N SER A 14 13.03 13.71 3.51
CA SER A 14 13.54 13.08 4.75
C SER A 14 12.39 12.65 5.65
N ALA A 15 11.36 13.51 5.78
CA ALA A 15 10.16 13.17 6.53
C ALA A 15 9.39 12.02 5.87
N ALA A 16 9.20 12.08 4.55
CA ALA A 16 8.53 11.01 3.80
C ALA A 16 9.31 9.69 3.86
N ARG A 17 10.63 9.72 3.67
CA ARG A 17 11.47 8.52 3.83
C ARG A 17 11.25 7.88 5.20
N LYS A 18 11.38 8.68 6.27
CA LYS A 18 11.20 8.20 7.64
C LYS A 18 9.81 7.61 7.86
N PHE A 19 8.77 8.25 7.33
CA PHE A 19 7.41 7.74 7.37
C PHE A 19 7.30 6.34 6.74
N TYR A 20 7.82 6.16 5.52
CA TYR A 20 7.75 4.87 4.84
C TYR A 20 8.62 3.79 5.51
N GLU A 21 9.87 4.10 5.86
CA GLU A 21 10.77 3.15 6.56
C GLU A 21 10.19 2.76 7.93
N GLU A 22 9.72 3.72 8.73
CA GLU A 22 9.27 3.43 10.10
C GLU A 22 7.88 2.83 10.14
N LEU A 23 6.90 3.32 9.36
CA LEU A 23 5.52 2.82 9.41
C LEU A 23 5.35 1.50 8.66
N PHE A 24 5.93 1.38 7.46
CA PHE A 24 5.74 0.21 6.58
C PHE A 24 6.92 -0.76 6.61
N GLY A 25 8.07 -0.38 7.21
CA GLY A 25 9.24 -1.26 7.25
C GLY A 25 9.90 -1.45 5.87
N VAL A 26 9.63 -0.58 4.90
CA VAL A 26 10.23 -0.69 3.56
C VAL A 26 11.68 -0.22 3.58
N GLU A 27 12.55 -0.90 2.83
CA GLU A 27 13.98 -0.62 2.80
C GLU A 27 14.36 0.28 1.63
N VAL A 28 15.27 1.23 1.86
CA VAL A 28 15.86 2.04 0.78
C VAL A 28 16.73 1.17 -0.12
N TYR A 29 16.41 1.16 -1.40
CA TYR A 29 17.20 0.53 -2.45
C TYR A 29 18.26 1.50 -3.01
N GLN A 30 17.87 2.74 -3.31
CA GLN A 30 18.75 3.78 -3.85
C GLN A 30 18.39 5.15 -3.30
N ASP A 31 19.41 5.94 -2.99
CA ASP A 31 19.26 7.31 -2.48
C ASP A 31 20.03 8.28 -3.39
N TYR A 32 19.30 9.20 -4.01
CA TYR A 32 19.81 10.26 -4.88
C TYR A 32 19.54 11.66 -4.29
N GLY A 33 19.38 11.75 -2.98
CA GLY A 33 19.09 12.99 -2.26
C GLY A 33 17.62 13.38 -2.37
N ARG A 34 17.22 14.02 -3.48
CA ARG A 34 15.82 14.46 -3.69
C ARG A 34 14.91 13.37 -4.28
N ASN A 35 15.50 12.22 -4.62
CA ASN A 35 14.81 11.04 -5.12
C ASN A 35 15.29 9.84 -4.33
N ILE A 36 14.36 9.06 -3.79
CA ILE A 36 14.65 7.86 -3.01
C ILE A 36 13.80 6.72 -3.54
N ALA A 37 14.41 5.60 -3.89
CA ALA A 37 13.72 4.40 -4.34
C ALA A 37 13.78 3.33 -3.25
N PHE A 38 12.66 2.67 -2.99
CA PHE A 38 12.54 1.55 -2.06
C PHE A 38 12.59 0.20 -2.79
N THR A 39 12.91 -0.86 -2.05
CA THR A 39 12.96 -2.25 -2.55
C THR A 39 11.60 -2.76 -3.03
N CYS A 40 10.50 -2.19 -2.53
CA CYS A 40 9.13 -2.55 -2.91
C CYS A 40 8.65 -1.94 -4.25
N GLY A 41 9.49 -1.14 -4.94
CA GLY A 41 9.13 -0.52 -6.22
C GLY A 41 8.41 0.82 -6.11
N LEU A 42 8.26 1.37 -4.90
CA LEU A 42 7.88 2.77 -4.66
C LEU A 42 9.11 3.67 -4.68
N ALA A 43 8.96 4.88 -5.23
CA ALA A 43 9.97 5.92 -5.16
C ALA A 43 9.35 7.27 -4.77
N LEU A 44 10.09 8.05 -3.98
CA LEU A 44 9.73 9.38 -3.52
C LEU A 44 10.51 10.42 -4.30
N GLN A 45 9.87 11.54 -4.64
CA GLN A 45 10.51 12.66 -5.31
C GLN A 45 10.11 14.00 -4.68
N GLN A 46 11.09 14.73 -4.16
CA GLN A 46 10.94 16.14 -3.80
C GLN A 46 11.21 17.03 -5.01
N ASP A 47 10.54 18.19 -5.10
CA ASP A 47 10.53 19.04 -6.31
C ASP A 47 10.00 18.29 -7.55
N PHE A 48 8.88 17.59 -7.40
CA PHE A 48 8.29 16.76 -8.45
C PHE A 48 7.91 17.57 -9.70
N ASP A 49 7.41 18.78 -9.52
CA ASP A 49 7.08 19.71 -10.60
C ASP A 49 8.28 20.00 -11.51
N TRP A 50 9.47 20.15 -10.92
CA TRP A 50 10.73 20.26 -11.65
C TRP A 50 11.07 18.97 -12.41
N LEU A 51 10.95 17.80 -11.75
CA LEU A 51 11.25 16.50 -12.37
C LEU A 51 10.43 16.29 -13.65
N VAL A 52 9.12 16.60 -13.59
CA VAL A 52 8.19 16.33 -14.69
C VAL A 52 7.90 17.55 -15.57
N SER A 53 8.58 18.67 -15.34
CA SER A 53 8.49 19.91 -16.13
C SER A 53 7.07 20.50 -16.21
N ILE A 54 6.40 20.63 -15.06
CA ILE A 54 5.07 21.26 -14.96
C ILE A 54 5.09 22.42 -13.96
N PRO A 55 4.13 23.36 -14.03
CA PRO A 55 3.92 24.34 -12.97
C PRO A 55 3.57 23.67 -11.64
N LYS A 56 4.08 24.19 -10.53
CA LYS A 56 3.92 23.62 -9.18
C LYS A 56 2.46 23.45 -8.79
N GLU A 57 1.59 24.38 -9.17
CA GLU A 57 0.15 24.35 -8.92
C GLU A 57 -0.59 23.19 -9.60
N LYS A 58 0.05 22.49 -10.55
CA LYS A 58 -0.50 21.28 -11.17
C LYS A 58 -0.19 20.00 -10.40
N VAL A 59 0.70 20.04 -9.40
CA VAL A 59 0.90 18.92 -8.48
C VAL A 59 -0.26 18.92 -7.49
N LEU A 60 -1.23 18.06 -7.75
CA LEU A 60 -2.45 17.96 -6.95
C LEU A 60 -2.20 17.12 -5.70
N LYS A 61 -2.83 17.53 -4.61
CA LYS A 61 -2.98 16.72 -3.40
C LYS A 61 -4.38 16.13 -3.34
N LYS A 62 -4.55 14.98 -2.68
CA LYS A 62 -5.84 14.25 -2.61
C LYS A 62 -6.53 14.11 -3.96
N SER A 63 -5.77 13.76 -5.00
CA SER A 63 -6.34 13.55 -6.34
C SER A 63 -7.32 12.38 -6.40
N ASN A 64 -7.21 11.44 -5.45
CA ASN A 64 -8.09 10.27 -5.28
C ASN A 64 -8.29 9.46 -6.58
N ASN A 65 -7.26 9.43 -7.43
CA ASN A 65 -7.27 8.76 -8.74
C ASN A 65 -6.28 7.59 -8.82
N ALA A 66 -5.51 7.36 -7.76
CA ALA A 66 -4.60 6.25 -7.56
C ALA A 66 -4.44 5.98 -6.06
N GLU A 67 -4.12 4.75 -5.70
CA GLU A 67 -3.73 4.37 -4.34
C GLU A 67 -2.44 3.54 -4.37
N ILE A 68 -1.68 3.61 -3.28
CA ILE A 68 -0.51 2.77 -3.04
C ILE A 68 -0.99 1.62 -2.15
N VAL A 69 -0.89 0.39 -2.64
CA VAL A 69 -1.43 -0.78 -1.95
C VAL A 69 -0.31 -1.56 -1.29
N PHE A 70 -0.48 -1.85 0.00
CA PHE A 70 0.35 -2.77 0.77
C PHE A 70 -0.50 -3.91 1.33
N GLU A 71 0.10 -5.09 1.43
CA GLU A 71 -0.44 -6.22 2.18
C GLU A 71 0.37 -6.43 3.45
N GLU A 72 -0.30 -6.73 4.55
CA GLU A 72 0.30 -6.93 5.86
C GLU A 72 -0.20 -8.24 6.47
N GLN A 73 0.73 -9.00 7.05
CA GLN A 73 0.38 -10.22 7.78
C GLN A 73 -0.13 -9.89 9.18
N ASP A 74 0.56 -9.04 9.94
CA ASP A 74 0.07 -8.58 11.24
C ASP A 74 -0.78 -7.32 11.10
N PHE A 75 -1.94 -7.46 10.43
CA PHE A 75 -2.81 -6.32 10.11
C PHE A 75 -3.25 -5.56 11.37
N ASP A 76 -3.63 -6.28 12.43
CA ASP A 76 -4.06 -5.67 13.69
C ASP A 76 -2.87 -5.01 14.43
N GLY A 77 -1.65 -5.57 14.33
CA GLY A 77 -0.43 -4.93 14.79
C GLY A 77 -0.11 -3.64 14.03
N PHE A 78 -0.25 -3.65 12.71
CA PHE A 78 -0.11 -2.45 11.88
C PHE A 78 -1.13 -1.36 12.26
N LEU A 79 -2.41 -1.71 12.46
CA LEU A 79 -3.42 -0.76 12.93
C LEU A 79 -3.02 -0.12 14.27
N ASN A 80 -2.40 -0.89 15.18
CA ASN A 80 -1.92 -0.33 16.45
C ASN A 80 -0.72 0.59 16.27
N LYS A 81 0.19 0.26 15.37
CA LYS A 81 1.34 1.10 15.01
C LYS A 81 0.88 2.42 14.36
N LEU A 82 -0.11 2.35 13.47
CA LEU A 82 -0.67 3.49 12.75
C LEU A 82 -1.26 4.55 13.70
N LYS A 83 -1.84 4.13 14.85
CA LYS A 83 -2.36 5.04 15.89
C LYS A 83 -1.30 5.97 16.49
N ALA A 84 -0.01 5.64 16.39
CA ALA A 84 1.07 6.50 16.88
C ALA A 84 1.29 7.76 16.01
N TYR A 85 0.68 7.80 14.82
CA TYR A 85 0.79 8.90 13.86
C TYR A 85 -0.49 9.74 13.90
N SER A 86 -0.55 10.71 14.83
CA SER A 86 -1.74 11.53 15.11
C SER A 86 -2.22 12.39 13.94
N ASP A 87 -1.32 12.71 13.02
CA ASP A 87 -1.57 13.69 11.94
C ASP A 87 -2.02 13.01 10.64
N ILE A 88 -2.14 11.68 10.63
CA ILE A 88 -2.64 10.92 9.47
C ILE A 88 -4.15 11.13 9.34
N GLU A 89 -4.56 11.53 8.14
CA GLU A 89 -5.97 11.59 7.76
C GLU A 89 -6.44 10.24 7.19
N TYR A 90 -7.51 9.71 7.75
CA TYR A 90 -8.14 8.47 7.28
C TYR A 90 -9.20 8.79 6.23
N LEU A 91 -9.25 8.01 5.16
CA LEU A 91 -10.36 8.07 4.20
C LEU A 91 -11.64 7.49 4.80
N GLY A 92 -11.50 6.52 5.71
CA GLY A 92 -12.60 5.89 6.42
C GLY A 92 -12.12 4.91 7.49
N GLU A 93 -13.07 4.20 8.10
CA GLU A 93 -12.77 3.11 9.03
C GLU A 93 -12.22 1.88 8.30
N VAL A 94 -11.81 0.87 9.07
CA VAL A 94 -11.50 -0.45 8.53
C VAL A 94 -12.76 -1.02 7.88
N ILE A 95 -12.65 -1.46 6.63
CA ILE A 95 -13.73 -2.14 5.92
C ILE A 95 -13.34 -3.58 5.59
N GLU A 96 -14.33 -4.45 5.46
CA GLU A 96 -14.15 -5.79 4.92
C GLU A 96 -14.76 -5.83 3.51
N HIS A 97 -13.95 -6.19 2.51
CA HIS A 97 -14.42 -6.37 1.14
C HIS A 97 -15.28 -7.63 1.00
N SER A 98 -16.05 -7.75 -0.09
CA SER A 98 -16.91 -8.92 -0.34
C SER A 98 -16.15 -10.25 -0.40
N TRP A 99 -14.89 -10.20 -0.87
CA TRP A 99 -13.95 -11.32 -0.87
C TRP A 99 -13.33 -11.60 0.52
N GLY A 100 -13.69 -10.80 1.53
CA GLY A 100 -13.40 -10.97 2.96
C GLY A 100 -12.02 -10.55 3.44
N GLN A 101 -11.30 -9.77 2.64
CA GLN A 101 -10.10 -9.06 3.08
C GLN A 101 -10.49 -7.81 3.89
N ARG A 102 -9.90 -7.64 5.07
CA ARG A 102 -9.97 -6.36 5.81
C ARG A 102 -8.93 -5.39 5.26
N VAL A 103 -9.32 -4.12 5.10
CA VAL A 103 -8.42 -3.06 4.64
C VAL A 103 -8.68 -1.76 5.40
N ILE A 104 -7.65 -0.92 5.49
CA ILE A 104 -7.75 0.47 5.93
C ILE A 104 -7.19 1.40 4.86
N ARG A 105 -7.83 2.55 4.68
CA ARG A 105 -7.36 3.59 3.75
C ARG A 105 -7.11 4.91 4.46
N PHE A 106 -5.96 5.50 4.19
CA PHE A 106 -5.52 6.76 4.78
C PHE A 106 -4.56 7.46 3.83
N TYR A 107 -4.20 8.69 4.19
CA TYR A 107 -3.31 9.54 3.41
C TYR A 107 -1.91 9.58 4.02
N ASP A 108 -0.88 9.58 3.18
CA ASP A 108 0.48 9.87 3.62
C ASP A 108 0.68 11.37 3.94
N LEU A 109 1.92 11.77 4.24
CA LEU A 109 2.26 13.14 4.60
C LEU A 109 1.99 14.17 3.48
N ASP A 110 1.87 13.72 2.23
CA ASP A 110 1.63 14.55 1.05
C ASP A 110 0.28 14.28 0.38
N GLU A 111 -0.60 13.60 1.11
CA GLU A 111 -1.97 13.30 0.75
C GLU A 111 -2.14 12.35 -0.46
N HIS A 112 -1.21 11.42 -0.62
CA HIS A 112 -1.37 10.24 -1.48
C HIS A 112 -2.21 9.19 -0.76
N LEU A 113 -3.19 8.62 -1.46
CA LEU A 113 -4.03 7.58 -0.89
C LEU A 113 -3.23 6.28 -0.75
N ILE A 114 -3.25 5.71 0.45
CA ILE A 114 -2.65 4.42 0.77
C ILE A 114 -3.76 3.46 1.19
N GLU A 115 -3.71 2.25 0.69
CA GLU A 115 -4.44 1.10 1.21
C GLU A 115 -3.45 0.15 1.89
N VAL A 116 -3.78 -0.29 3.10
CA VAL A 116 -3.15 -1.46 3.71
C VAL A 116 -4.23 -2.50 3.92
N GLY A 117 -4.05 -3.68 3.33
CA GLY A 117 -4.95 -4.81 3.46
C GLY A 117 -4.30 -5.99 4.17
N GLU A 118 -5.13 -6.91 4.64
CA GLU A 118 -4.65 -8.23 5.03
C GLU A 118 -3.97 -8.93 3.86
N ASP A 119 -2.87 -9.62 4.13
CA ASP A 119 -2.21 -10.53 3.20
C ASP A 119 -3.22 -11.54 2.62
N MET A 120 -3.28 -11.60 1.28
CA MET A 120 -4.31 -12.39 0.60
C MET A 120 -4.12 -13.89 0.82
N GLN A 121 -2.88 -14.37 1.00
CA GLN A 121 -2.62 -15.76 1.35
C GLN A 121 -3.18 -16.11 2.73
N MET A 122 -3.08 -15.19 3.70
CA MET A 122 -3.69 -15.32 5.02
C MET A 122 -5.21 -15.32 4.98
N VAL A 123 -5.84 -14.47 4.16
CA VAL A 123 -7.29 -14.46 3.95
C VAL A 123 -7.78 -15.82 3.44
N VAL A 124 -7.10 -16.39 2.43
CA VAL A 124 -7.42 -17.71 1.90
C VAL A 124 -7.26 -18.80 2.98
N LYS A 125 -6.13 -18.79 3.70
CA LYS A 125 -5.88 -19.75 4.80
C LYS A 125 -6.95 -19.66 5.90
N ARG A 126 -7.42 -18.46 6.24
CA ARG A 126 -8.50 -18.26 7.21
C ARG A 126 -9.81 -18.92 6.77
N PHE A 127 -10.20 -18.79 5.50
CA PHE A 127 -11.40 -19.46 4.99
C PHE A 127 -11.29 -20.98 5.03
N LEU A 128 -10.15 -21.53 4.62
CA LEU A 128 -9.94 -22.99 4.68
C LEU A 128 -9.95 -23.51 6.13
N ALA A 129 -9.34 -22.77 7.05
CA ALA A 129 -9.36 -23.09 8.48
C ALA A 129 -10.78 -23.02 9.08
N SER A 130 -11.68 -22.21 8.49
CA SER A 130 -13.09 -22.17 8.88
C SER A 130 -13.93 -23.34 8.32
N GLY A 131 -13.33 -24.21 7.51
CA GLY A 131 -13.95 -25.40 6.94
C GLY A 131 -14.45 -25.24 5.50
N MET A 132 -14.20 -24.08 4.86
CA MET A 132 -14.55 -23.91 3.44
C MET A 132 -13.69 -24.80 2.55
N THR A 133 -14.28 -25.34 1.47
CA THR A 133 -13.52 -26.02 0.43
C THR A 133 -12.85 -25.01 -0.50
N MET A 134 -11.89 -25.48 -1.32
CA MET A 134 -11.22 -24.61 -2.30
C MET A 134 -12.20 -24.03 -3.32
N GLU A 135 -13.22 -24.80 -3.70
CA GLU A 135 -14.29 -24.38 -4.61
C GLU A 135 -15.14 -23.26 -3.99
N GLU A 136 -15.46 -23.36 -2.69
CA GLU A 136 -16.21 -22.33 -1.98
C GLU A 136 -15.39 -21.04 -1.82
N VAL A 137 -14.08 -21.15 -1.55
CA VAL A 137 -13.19 -19.99 -1.48
C VAL A 137 -13.05 -19.34 -2.85
N SER A 138 -12.85 -20.14 -3.90
CA SER A 138 -12.83 -19.68 -5.30
C SER A 138 -14.08 -18.90 -5.66
N SER A 139 -15.26 -19.44 -5.34
CA SER A 139 -16.54 -18.77 -5.59
C SER A 139 -16.73 -17.51 -4.75
N LYS A 140 -16.26 -17.47 -3.49
CA LYS A 140 -16.41 -16.30 -2.62
C LYS A 140 -15.50 -15.14 -3.03
N MET A 141 -14.29 -15.43 -3.48
CA MET A 141 -13.30 -14.44 -3.84
C MET A 141 -13.36 -14.04 -5.31
N ASP A 142 -14.16 -14.75 -6.12
CA ASP A 142 -14.22 -14.60 -7.58
C ASP A 142 -12.84 -14.80 -8.26
N VAL A 143 -12.09 -15.78 -7.76
CA VAL A 143 -10.73 -16.12 -8.23
C VAL A 143 -10.67 -17.60 -8.60
N SER A 144 -9.94 -17.93 -9.65
CA SER A 144 -9.78 -19.32 -10.09
C SER A 144 -9.08 -20.18 -9.01
N ILE A 145 -9.46 -21.46 -8.89
CA ILE A 145 -8.77 -22.41 -8.01
C ILE A 145 -7.27 -22.48 -8.32
N GLU A 146 -6.90 -22.36 -9.60
CA GLU A 146 -5.51 -22.36 -10.03
C GLU A 146 -4.74 -21.17 -9.44
N ASP A 147 -5.31 -19.96 -9.50
CA ASP A 147 -4.64 -18.76 -8.97
C ASP A 147 -4.62 -18.74 -7.45
N LEU A 148 -5.67 -19.25 -6.78
CA LEU A 148 -5.64 -19.47 -5.33
C LEU A 148 -4.55 -20.47 -4.94
N THR A 149 -4.38 -21.53 -5.73
CA THR A 149 -3.32 -22.54 -5.49
C THR A 149 -1.93 -21.93 -5.69
N LYS A 150 -1.74 -21.08 -6.70
CA LYS A 150 -0.48 -20.34 -6.90
C LYS A 150 -0.19 -19.44 -5.70
N LEU A 151 -1.18 -18.66 -5.26
CA LEU A 151 -1.07 -17.77 -4.10
C LEU A 151 -0.74 -18.52 -2.80
N LEU A 152 -1.29 -19.72 -2.60
CA LEU A 152 -1.00 -20.54 -1.42
C LEU A 152 0.41 -21.17 -1.43
N ASN A 153 1.05 -21.24 -2.60
CA ASN A 153 2.37 -21.87 -2.78
C ASN A 153 3.51 -20.85 -2.96
N SER A 154 3.20 -19.55 -3.06
CA SER A 154 4.19 -18.47 -3.14
C SER A 154 4.80 -18.14 -1.79
#